data_AF-A0A2S8D465-F1
#
_entry.id   AF-A0A2S8D465-F1
#
_cell.length_a   1.000
_cell.length_b   1.000
_cell.length_c   1.000
_cell.angle_alpha   90.00
_cell.angle_beta   90.00
_cell.angle_gamma   90.00
#
_symmetry.space_group_name_H-M   'P 1'
#
loop_
_entity.id
_entity.type
_entity.pdbx_description
1 polymer ?
#
loop_
_entity_poly.entity_id
_entity_poly.type
_entity_poly.pdbx_seq_one_letter_code
_entity_poly.pdbx_strand_id
1 'polypeptide(L)'
;LSQARALLSHTMDTLQEERYLASLRKNRVTGGYYMMSRAAEKNLRALQTANPAAALVFRVIRENMQIGTNAVAISNTAFCKIIGKSRATVTRAIKHLADHNYVQIVKVGTTNTYVVN
;
A
#
# COMPACT_ATOMS: atom_id res chain seq x y z
N LEU A 1 45.87 -5.27 -25.63
CA LEU A 1 45.22 -4.70 -24.42
C LEU A 1 43.91 -3.95 -24.71
N SER A 2 43.78 -3.22 -25.83
CA SER A 2 42.53 -2.48 -26.17
C SER A 2 41.31 -3.39 -26.43
N GLN A 3 41.46 -4.45 -27.24
CA GLN A 3 40.36 -5.36 -27.58
C GLN A 3 39.80 -6.13 -26.38
N ALA A 4 40.66 -6.59 -25.47
CA ALA A 4 40.22 -7.28 -24.25
C ALA A 4 39.41 -6.36 -23.32
N ARG A 5 39.79 -5.08 -23.23
CA ARG A 5 39.09 -4.08 -22.42
C ARG A 5 37.72 -3.71 -23.01
N ALA A 6 37.63 -3.64 -24.33
CA ALA A 6 36.36 -3.41 -25.03
C ALA A 6 35.38 -4.59 -24.86
N LEU A 7 35.88 -5.83 -24.96
CA LEU A 7 35.08 -7.03 -24.70
C LEU A 7 34.56 -7.07 -23.27
N LEU A 8 35.42 -6.76 -22.28
CA LEU A 8 35.01 -6.70 -20.87
C LEU A 8 33.93 -5.65 -20.63
N SER A 9 34.08 -4.43 -21.19
CA SER A 9 33.05 -3.38 -21.08
C SER A 9 31.72 -3.87 -21.63
N HIS A 10 31.71 -4.41 -22.85
CA HIS A 10 30.49 -4.91 -23.48
C HIS A 10 29.85 -6.04 -22.65
N THR A 11 30.64 -6.97 -22.11
CA THR A 11 30.11 -8.03 -21.24
C THR A 11 29.54 -7.50 -19.91
N MET A 12 30.12 -6.42 -19.38
CA MET A 12 29.59 -5.77 -18.17
C MET A 12 28.28 -5.06 -18.48
N ASP A 13 28.18 -4.37 -19.62
CA ASP A 13 26.96 -3.68 -20.05
C ASP A 13 25.82 -4.68 -20.27
N THR A 14 26.08 -5.81 -20.95
CA THR A 14 25.08 -6.87 -21.14
C THR A 14 24.63 -7.50 -19.82
N LEU A 15 25.56 -7.73 -18.88
CA LEU A 15 25.23 -8.26 -17.55
C LEU A 15 24.38 -7.27 -16.74
N GLN A 16 24.63 -5.97 -16.86
CA GLN A 16 23.83 -4.94 -16.20
C GLN A 16 22.42 -4.88 -16.79
N GLU A 17 22.29 -4.91 -18.13
CA GLU A 17 21.01 -4.97 -18.85
C GLU A 17 20.19 -6.20 -18.40
N GLU A 18 20.81 -7.37 -18.37
CA GLU A 18 20.15 -8.61 -17.94
C GLU A 18 19.69 -8.55 -16.47
N ARG A 19 20.51 -7.98 -15.58
CA ARG A 19 20.14 -7.77 -14.16
C ARG A 19 18.99 -6.80 -14.02
N TYR A 20 18.96 -5.73 -14.81
CA TYR A 20 17.87 -4.77 -14.85
C TYR A 20 16.57 -5.45 -15.33
N LEU A 21 16.60 -6.16 -16.45
CA LEU A 21 15.45 -6.92 -16.98
C LEU A 21 14.97 -8.01 -16.00
N ALA A 22 15.89 -8.72 -15.35
CA ALA A 22 15.57 -9.69 -14.32
C ALA A 22 14.94 -9.03 -13.10
N SER A 23 15.40 -7.85 -12.68
CA SER A 23 14.79 -7.09 -11.57
C SER A 23 13.37 -6.61 -11.89
N LEU A 24 13.09 -6.26 -13.15
CA LEU A 24 11.76 -5.87 -13.62
C LEU A 24 10.79 -7.07 -13.69
N ARG A 25 11.31 -8.28 -13.89
CA ARG A 25 10.53 -9.53 -13.93
C ARG A 25 10.40 -10.19 -12.56
N LYS A 26 11.43 -10.10 -11.72
CA LYS A 26 11.47 -10.72 -10.39
C LYS A 26 10.43 -10.05 -9.50
N ASN A 27 9.50 -10.85 -8.99
CA ASN A 27 8.38 -10.41 -8.14
C ASN A 27 7.34 -9.51 -8.85
N ARG A 28 7.26 -9.50 -10.19
CA ARG A 28 6.19 -8.76 -10.88
C ARG A 28 4.84 -9.46 -10.64
N VAL A 29 4.02 -8.89 -9.76
CA VAL A 29 2.64 -9.31 -9.51
C VAL A 29 1.69 -8.32 -10.18
N THR A 30 0.68 -8.83 -10.88
CA THR A 30 -0.40 -7.99 -11.44
C THR A 30 -1.10 -7.25 -10.31
N GLY A 31 -1.12 -5.90 -10.36
CA GLY A 31 -1.64 -5.07 -9.27
C GLY A 31 -0.61 -4.67 -8.21
N GLY A 32 0.64 -5.15 -8.33
CA GLY A 32 1.72 -4.86 -7.38
C GLY A 32 1.65 -5.69 -6.11
N TYR A 33 2.63 -5.48 -5.23
CA TYR A 33 2.68 -6.06 -3.89
C TYR A 33 3.30 -5.05 -2.94
N TYR A 34 2.89 -5.08 -1.67
CA TYR A 34 3.55 -4.34 -0.60
C TYR A 34 4.03 -5.31 0.46
N MET A 35 5.20 -5.03 1.03
CA MET A 35 5.74 -5.83 2.15
C MET A 35 5.12 -5.33 3.45
N MET A 36 4.80 -6.25 4.36
CA MET A 36 4.27 -5.93 5.68
C MET A 36 5.06 -6.65 6.76
N SER A 37 5.36 -5.94 7.85
CA SER A 37 6.05 -6.53 8.99
C SER A 37 5.17 -7.57 9.69
N ARG A 38 5.80 -8.59 10.30
CA ARG A 38 5.07 -9.61 11.06
C ARG A 38 4.30 -9.02 12.24
N ALA A 39 4.79 -7.92 12.82
CA ALA A 39 4.10 -7.19 13.88
C ALA A 39 2.82 -6.51 13.34
N ALA A 40 2.92 -5.84 12.19
CA ALA A 40 1.77 -5.22 11.54
C ALA A 40 0.71 -6.26 11.12
N GLU A 41 1.12 -7.44 10.66
CA GLU A 41 0.19 -8.54 10.37
C GLU A 41 -0.58 -9.01 11.63
N LYS A 42 0.10 -9.13 12.78
CA LYS A 42 -0.57 -9.47 14.05
C LYS A 42 -1.56 -8.38 14.46
N ASN A 43 -1.19 -7.11 14.30
CA ASN A 43 -2.08 -5.98 14.58
C ASN A 43 -3.29 -5.96 13.65
N LEU A 44 -3.10 -6.30 12.36
CA LEU A 44 -4.19 -6.45 11.40
C LEU A 44 -5.15 -7.56 11.80
N ARG A 45 -4.63 -8.70 12.28
CA ARG A 45 -5.45 -9.80 12.78
C ARG A 45 -6.29 -9.39 13.99
N ALA A 46 -5.69 -8.68 14.95
CA ALA A 46 -6.43 -8.15 16.10
C ALA A 46 -7.54 -7.17 15.66
N LEU A 47 -7.26 -6.29 14.70
CA LEU A 47 -8.24 -5.38 14.12
C LEU A 47 -9.41 -6.14 13.45
N GLN A 48 -9.10 -7.19 12.69
CA GLN A 48 -10.12 -8.01 12.02
C GLN A 48 -11.06 -8.69 13.00
N THR A 49 -10.54 -9.19 14.13
CA THR A 49 -11.35 -9.80 15.18
C THR A 49 -12.19 -8.76 15.94
N ALA A 50 -11.61 -7.60 16.27
CA ALA A 50 -12.30 -6.56 17.03
C ALA A 50 -13.36 -5.82 16.21
N ASN A 51 -13.05 -5.45 14.96
CA ASN A 51 -13.96 -4.70 14.09
C ASN A 51 -13.70 -5.04 12.60
N PRO A 52 -14.45 -6.01 12.04
CA PRO A 52 -14.30 -6.40 10.64
C PRO A 52 -14.54 -5.27 9.64
N ALA A 53 -15.46 -4.35 9.94
CA ALA A 53 -15.74 -3.22 9.05
C ALA A 53 -14.58 -2.22 9.00
N ALA A 54 -13.95 -1.94 10.15
CA ALA A 54 -12.73 -1.15 10.23
C ALA A 54 -11.58 -1.80 9.45
N ALA A 55 -11.42 -3.12 9.56
CA ALA A 55 -10.42 -3.86 8.80
C ALA A 55 -10.63 -3.75 7.27
N LEU A 56 -11.87 -3.78 6.79
CA LEU A 56 -12.20 -3.57 5.38
C LEU A 56 -11.85 -2.16 4.90
N VAL A 57 -12.22 -1.14 5.68
CA VAL A 57 -11.84 0.27 5.38
C VAL A 57 -10.32 0.41 5.32
N PHE A 58 -9.61 -0.18 6.28
CA PHE A 58 -8.14 -0.14 6.33
C PHE A 58 -7.48 -0.85 5.16
N ARG A 59 -8.06 -1.96 4.67
CA ARG A 59 -7.60 -2.64 3.45
C ARG A 59 -7.70 -1.74 2.22
N VAL A 60 -8.85 -1.08 2.02
CA VAL A 60 -9.04 -0.15 0.89
C VAL A 60 -8.03 1.00 0.94
N ILE A 61 -7.72 1.54 2.12
CA ILE A 61 -6.67 2.57 2.26
C ILE A 61 -5.33 2.00 1.77
N ARG A 62 -4.89 0.85 2.28
CA ARG A 62 -3.60 0.26 1.91
C ARG A 62 -3.49 -0.16 0.45
N GLU A 63 -4.59 -0.62 -0.15
CA GLU A 63 -4.65 -0.99 -1.57
C GLU A 63 -4.44 0.20 -2.51
N ASN A 64 -4.78 1.41 -2.05
CA ASN A 64 -4.70 2.64 -2.84
C ASN A 64 -3.50 3.53 -2.43
N MET A 65 -2.64 3.06 -1.52
CA MET A 65 -1.40 3.75 -1.15
C MET A 65 -0.37 3.62 -2.27
N GLN A 66 0.33 4.72 -2.57
CA GLN A 66 1.43 4.72 -3.54
C GLN A 66 2.73 4.29 -2.86
N ILE A 67 3.68 3.80 -3.66
CA ILE A 67 5.01 3.42 -3.16
C ILE A 67 5.68 4.65 -2.56
N GLY A 68 6.13 4.53 -1.31
CA GLY A 68 6.79 5.63 -0.59
C GLY A 68 5.84 6.64 0.06
N THR A 69 4.52 6.44 -0.02
CA THR A 69 3.53 7.26 0.69
C THR A 69 2.79 6.45 1.74
N ASN A 70 2.24 7.13 2.75
CA ASN A 70 1.41 6.53 3.79
C ASN A 70 0.02 7.17 3.90
N ALA A 71 -0.40 7.96 2.91
CA ALA A 71 -1.63 8.75 2.97
C ALA A 71 -2.50 8.54 1.73
N VAL A 72 -3.82 8.45 1.93
CA VAL A 72 -4.81 8.32 0.85
C VAL A 72 -5.96 9.28 1.08
N ALA A 73 -6.24 10.13 0.08
CA ALA A 73 -7.43 10.98 0.05
C ALA A 73 -8.60 10.21 -0.58
N ILE A 74 -9.66 9.96 0.19
CA ILE A 74 -10.81 9.19 -0.29
C ILE A 74 -12.09 9.61 0.45
N SER A 75 -13.20 9.68 -0.28
CA SER A 75 -14.49 10.09 0.29
C SER A 75 -15.21 8.93 0.99
N ASN A 76 -16.05 9.25 1.98
CA ASN A 76 -16.86 8.21 2.65
C ASN A 76 -17.82 7.51 1.68
N THR A 77 -18.28 8.21 0.63
CA THR A 77 -19.12 7.61 -0.41
C THR A 77 -18.36 6.59 -1.26
N ALA A 78 -17.08 6.84 -1.55
CA ALA A 78 -16.23 5.86 -2.23
C ALA A 78 -16.01 4.62 -1.37
N PHE A 79 -15.72 4.78 -0.07
CA PHE A 79 -15.65 3.63 0.85
C PHE A 79 -16.93 2.80 0.82
N CYS A 80 -18.11 3.43 0.95
CA CYS A 80 -19.39 2.73 0.94
C CYS A 80 -19.57 1.88 -0.32
N LYS A 81 -19.20 2.43 -1.49
CA LYS A 81 -19.29 1.73 -2.79
C LYS A 81 -18.33 0.54 -2.86
N ILE A 82 -17.09 0.71 -2.42
CA ILE A 82 -16.06 -0.34 -2.51
C ILE A 82 -16.37 -1.49 -1.55
N ILE A 83 -16.75 -1.19 -0.31
CA ILE A 83 -16.94 -2.23 0.72
C ILE A 83 -18.39 -2.75 0.82
N GLY A 84 -19.33 -2.13 0.10
CA GLY A 84 -20.74 -2.51 0.12
C GLY A 84 -21.42 -2.31 1.50
N LYS A 85 -21.03 -1.28 2.25
CA LYS A 85 -21.60 -0.98 3.59
C LYS A 85 -22.25 0.39 3.63
N SER A 86 -23.18 0.57 4.57
CA SER A 86 -23.84 1.86 4.80
C SER A 86 -22.86 2.92 5.30
N ARG A 87 -23.20 4.19 5.05
CA ARG A 87 -22.41 5.35 5.51
C ARG A 87 -22.20 5.35 7.01
N ALA A 88 -23.22 5.00 7.80
CA ALA A 88 -23.12 4.93 9.25
C ALA A 88 -22.08 3.88 9.71
N THR A 89 -22.03 2.72 9.04
CA THR A 89 -21.05 1.68 9.33
C THR A 89 -19.64 2.12 8.96
N VAL A 90 -19.46 2.75 7.80
CA VAL A 90 -18.16 3.33 7.39
C VAL A 90 -17.69 4.40 8.38
N THR A 91 -18.56 5.31 8.81
CA THR A 91 -18.19 6.35 9.78
C THR A 91 -17.75 5.76 11.12
N ARG A 92 -18.46 4.75 11.64
CA ARG A 92 -18.06 4.05 12.88
C ARG A 92 -16.76 3.29 12.72
N ALA A 93 -16.55 2.66 11.56
CA ALA A 93 -15.31 1.97 11.23
C ALA A 93 -14.10 2.92 11.18
N ILE A 94 -14.25 4.06 10.51
CA ILE A 94 -13.23 5.13 10.47
C ILE A 94 -12.92 5.63 11.88
N LYS A 95 -13.96 5.90 12.69
CA LYS A 95 -13.78 6.31 14.08
C LYS A 95 -12.99 5.28 14.89
N HIS A 96 -13.31 3.99 14.76
CA HIS A 96 -12.55 2.93 15.43
C HIS A 96 -11.07 2.93 15.01
N LEU A 97 -10.77 3.12 13.72
CA LEU A 97 -9.38 3.19 13.25
C LEU A 97 -8.62 4.39 13.85
N ALA A 98 -9.28 5.55 13.97
CA ALA A 98 -8.68 6.74 14.57
C ALA A 98 -8.48 6.57 16.09
N ASP A 99 -9.50 6.12 16.81
CA ASP A 99 -9.49 5.94 18.26
C ASP A 99 -8.40 4.94 18.72
N HIS A 100 -8.06 3.96 17.87
CA HIS A 100 -7.04 2.94 18.14
C HIS A 100 -5.71 3.20 17.41
N ASN A 101 -5.49 4.41 16.90
CA ASN A 101 -4.24 4.84 16.26
C ASN A 101 -3.82 4.00 15.03
N TYR A 102 -4.75 3.39 14.30
CA TYR A 102 -4.44 2.75 13.01
C TYR A 102 -4.29 3.79 11.89
N VAL A 103 -5.08 4.87 11.95
CA VAL A 103 -5.03 5.96 10.98
C VAL A 103 -5.20 7.31 11.66
N GLN A 104 -4.51 8.32 11.13
CA GLN A 104 -4.80 9.73 11.42
C GLN A 104 -5.65 10.32 10.29
N ILE A 105 -6.65 11.12 10.65
CA ILE A 105 -7.54 11.79 9.69
C ILE A 105 -7.12 13.25 9.55
N VAL A 106 -6.75 13.65 8.34
CA VAL A 106 -6.40 15.02 7.98
C VAL A 106 -7.41 15.53 6.97
N LYS A 107 -8.00 16.70 7.22
CA LYS A 107 -8.94 17.30 6.26
C LYS A 107 -8.17 18.07 5.19
N VAL A 108 -8.37 17.71 3.92
CA VAL A 108 -7.72 18.36 2.78
C VAL A 108 -8.80 18.82 1.80
N GLY A 109 -9.06 20.13 1.77
CA GLY A 109 -10.15 20.71 1.00
C GLY A 109 -11.52 20.17 1.44
N THR A 110 -12.22 19.50 0.51
CA THR A 110 -13.54 18.90 0.74
C THR A 110 -13.51 17.43 1.13
N THR A 111 -12.34 16.79 1.11
CA THR A 111 -12.18 15.33 1.33
C THR A 111 -11.28 15.05 2.53
N ASN A 112 -11.50 13.90 3.16
CA ASN A 112 -10.64 13.40 4.22
C ASN A 112 -9.48 12.62 3.63
N THR A 113 -8.28 12.90 4.13
CA THR A 113 -7.06 12.16 3.86
C THR A 113 -6.72 11.32 5.07
N TYR A 114 -6.50 10.03 4.86
CA TYR A 114 -6.18 9.06 5.90
C TYR A 114 -4.70 8.72 5.83
N VAL A 115 -3.97 9.03 6.89
CA VAL A 115 -2.56 8.72 7.06
C VAL A 115 -2.44 7.44 7.89
N VAL A 116 -1.75 6.42 7.40
CA VAL A 116 -1.51 5.16 8.10
C VAL A 116 -0.31 5.31 9.04
N ASN A 117 -0.48 4.86 10.29
CA ASN A 117 0.52 4.88 11.35
C ASN A 117 1.37 3.60 11.41
#